data_AF-A0A934CV87-F1
#
_entry.id   AF-A0A934CV87-F1
#
_cell.length_a   1.000
_cell.length_b   1.000
_cell.length_c   1.000
_cell.angle_alpha   90.00
_cell.angle_beta   90.00
_cell.angle_gamma   90.00
#
_symmetry.space_group_name_H-M   'P 1'
#
loop_
_entity.id
_entity.type
_entity.pdbx_description
1 polymer ?
#
loop_
_entity_poly.entity_id
_entity_poly.type
_entity_poly.pdbx_seq_one_letter_code
_entity_poly.pdbx_strand_id
1 'polypeptide(L)' 'MRHFDYETVAREAGIPDDKLKELCRLIRLEFPTDEMMCELHLLRACLAIRDGLVRLEDALRGEFTAA' A
#
# COMPACT_ATOMS: atom_id res chain seq x y z
N MET A 1 7.61 2.65 15.94
CA MET A 1 6.77 3.84 15.66
C MET A 1 6.25 3.65 14.26
N ARG A 2 4.97 3.92 13.99
CA ARG A 2 4.50 4.05 12.61
C ARG A 2 4.71 5.49 12.17
N HIS A 3 5.39 5.68 11.04
CA HIS A 3 5.69 6.98 10.45
C HIS A 3 4.52 7.51 9.63
N PHE A 4 3.71 6.62 9.04
CA PHE A 4 2.58 6.99 8.18
C PHE A 4 1.28 6.27 8.59
N ASP A 5 0.15 6.99 8.53
CA ASP A 5 -1.19 6.44 8.77
C ASP A 5 -1.82 5.92 7.47
N TYR A 6 -1.24 4.84 6.94
CA TYR A 6 -1.77 4.17 5.74
C TYR A 6 -3.07 3.39 6.02
N GLU A 7 -3.37 3.05 7.28
CA GLU A 7 -4.57 2.30 7.67
C GLU A 7 -5.83 3.14 7.53
N THR A 8 -5.79 4.40 7.95
CA THR A 8 -6.89 5.35 7.72
C THR A 8 -7.16 5.52 6.23
N VAL A 9 -6.12 5.72 5.42
CA VAL A 9 -6.26 5.89 3.97
C VAL A 9 -6.76 4.61 3.30
N ALA A 10 -6.30 3.43 3.74
CA ALA A 10 -6.78 2.15 3.22
C ALA A 10 -8.29 1.97 3.45
N ARG A 11 -8.77 2.36 4.64
CA ARG A 11 -10.19 2.34 4.98
C ARG A 11 -10.99 3.32 4.13
N GLU A 12 -10.49 4.53 3.91
CA GLU A 12 -11.11 5.51 3.00
C GLU A 12 -11.16 5.02 1.55
N ALA A 13 -10.14 4.30 1.12
CA ALA A 13 -10.05 3.66 -0.19
C ALA A 13 -10.96 2.41 -0.33
N GLY A 14 -11.61 1.98 0.75
CA GLY A 14 -12.41 0.75 0.77
C GLY A 14 -11.60 -0.53 0.61
N ILE A 15 -10.31 -0.50 0.94
CA ILE A 15 -9.42 -1.67 0.86
C ILE A 15 -9.72 -2.59 2.04
N PRO A 16 -10.11 -3.86 1.80
CA PRO A 16 -10.31 -4.84 2.87
C PRO A 16 -9.02 -5.17 3.63
N ASP A 17 -9.12 -5.45 4.93
CA ASP A 17 -7.97 -5.72 5.81
C ASP A 17 -7.07 -6.87 5.33
N ASP A 18 -7.66 -7.92 4.75
CA ASP A 18 -6.92 -9.04 4.17
C ASP A 18 -6.09 -8.60 2.96
N LYS A 19 -6.64 -7.72 2.12
CA LYS A 19 -5.95 -7.14 0.97
C LYS A 19 -4.90 -6.12 1.37
N LEU A 20 -5.14 -5.34 2.41
CA LEU A 20 -4.13 -4.43 2.96
C LEU A 20 -2.91 -5.21 3.51
N LYS A 21 -3.15 -6.34 4.19
CA LYS A 21 -2.06 -7.23 4.65
C LYS A 21 -1.28 -7.82 3.50
N GLU A 22 -1.97 -8.23 2.43
CA GLU A 22 -1.34 -8.76 1.22
C GLU A 22 -0.47 -7.70 0.54
N LEU A 23 -0.98 -6.48 0.38
CA LEU A 23 -0.25 -5.34 -0.16
C LEU A 23 0.99 -4.98 0.68
N CYS A 24 0.85 -4.97 2.00
CA CYS A 24 1.96 -4.75 2.93
C CYS A 24 3.04 -5.83 2.78
N ARG A 25 2.64 -7.09 2.62
CA ARG A 25 3.58 -8.20 2.40
C ARG A 25 4.36 -8.02 1.09
N LEU A 26 3.69 -7.63 0.01
CA LEU A 26 4.32 -7.41 -1.30
C LEU A 26 5.35 -6.28 -1.22
N ILE A 27 4.96 -5.12 -0.68
CA ILE A 27 5.85 -3.96 -0.57
C ILE A 27 7.03 -4.24 0.37
N ARG A 28 6.82 -5.02 1.45
CA ARG A 28 7.90 -5.40 2.36
C ARG A 28 8.95 -6.33 1.71
N LEU A 29 8.61 -7.03 0.62
CA LEU A 29 9.61 -7.79 -0.14
C LEU A 29 10.57 -6.87 -0.91
N GLU A 30 10.10 -5.68 -1.32
CA GLU A 30 10.93 -4.67 -1.98
C GLU A 30 11.79 -3.88 -0.99
N PHE A 31 11.28 -3.66 0.23
CA PHE A 31 11.94 -2.90 1.30
C PHE A 31 12.05 -3.70 2.60
N PRO A 32 12.81 -4.82 2.65
CA PRO A 32 12.79 -5.74 3.78
C PRO A 32 13.35 -5.13 5.08
N THR A 33 14.24 -4.15 4.98
CA THR A 33 14.93 -3.53 6.12
C THR A 33 14.62 -2.05 6.28
N ASP A 34 13.87 -1.44 5.36
CA ASP A 34 13.53 -0.03 5.38
C ASP A 34 12.04 0.15 5.68
N GLU A 35 11.71 0.19 6.98
CA GLU A 35 10.33 0.28 7.44
C GLU A 35 9.66 1.59 7.00
N MET A 36 10.42 2.69 6.96
CA MET A 36 9.92 3.99 6.53
C MET A 36 9.54 3.97 5.04
N MET A 37 10.39 3.41 4.18
CA MET A 37 10.09 3.25 2.76
C MET A 37 8.92 2.29 2.52
N CYS A 38 8.85 1.19 3.27
CA CYS A 38 7.72 0.28 3.21
C CYS A 38 6.39 0.99 3.55
N GLU A 39 6.35 1.74 4.64
CA GLU A 39 5.15 2.47 5.06
C GLU A 39 4.78 3.60 4.08
N LEU A 40 5.77 4.30 3.53
CA LEU A 40 5.55 5.34 2.50
C LEU A 40 4.95 4.74 1.22
N HIS A 41 5.50 3.64 0.73
CA HIS A 41 4.98 2.97 -0.48
C HIS A 41 3.57 2.43 -0.25
N LEU A 42 3.29 1.89 0.94
CA LEU A 42 1.96 1.44 1.32
C LEU A 42 0.95 2.58 1.34
N LEU A 43 1.32 3.73 1.93
CA LEU A 43 0.51 4.94 1.90
C LEU A 43 0.24 5.41 0.45
N ARG A 44 1.27 5.47 -0.39
CA ARG A 44 1.14 5.88 -1.81
C ARG A 44 0.22 4.96 -2.59
N ALA A 45 0.31 3.64 -2.36
CA ALA A 45 -0.58 2.67 -2.99
C ALA A 45 -2.03 2.88 -2.54
N CYS A 46 -2.28 3.05 -1.23
CA CYS A 46 -3.62 3.33 -0.72
C CYS A 46 -4.20 4.63 -1.30
N LEU A 47 -3.40 5.69 -1.42
CA LEU A 47 -3.81 6.96 -2.04
C LEU A 47 -4.16 6.78 -3.52
N ALA A 48 -3.33 6.06 -4.28
CA ALA A 48 -3.59 5.79 -5.70
C ALA A 48 -4.87 4.99 -5.91
N ILE A 49 -5.17 4.04 -5.02
CA ILE A 49 -6.42 3.26 -5.04
C ILE A 49 -7.61 4.14 -4.68
N ARG A 50 -7.50 4.93 -3.60
CA ARG A 50 -8.54 5.87 -3.17
C ARG A 50 -8.93 6.86 -4.28
N ASP A 51 -7.92 7.39 -4.97
CA ASP A 51 -8.10 8.40 -6.00
C ASP A 51 -8.46 7.78 -7.37
N GLY A 52 -8.61 6.44 -7.44
CA GLY A 52 -9.02 5.71 -8.65
C GLY A 52 -7.95 5.66 -9.74
N LEU A 53 -6.70 6.00 -9.42
CA LEU A 53 -5.57 5.96 -10.35
C LEU A 53 -5.11 4.53 -10.63
N VAL A 54 -5.29 3.65 -9.65
CA VAL A 54 -4.88 2.24 -9.69
C VAL A 54 -6.00 1.39 -9.11
N ARG A 55 -6.29 0.24 -9.71
CA ARG A 55 -7.23 -0.72 -9.12
C ARG A 55 -6.52 -1.57 -8.08
N LEU A 56 -7.23 -1.95 -7.02
CA LEU A 56 -6.68 -2.78 -5.94
C LEU A 56 -6.09 -4.09 -6.49
N GLU A 57 -6.75 -4.70 -7.47
CA GLU A 57 -6.27 -5.95 -8.09
C GLU A 57 -4.95 -5.77 -8.84
N ASP A 58 -4.75 -4.61 -9.48
CA ASP A 58 -3.52 -4.29 -10.22
C ASP A 58 -2.37 -4.00 -9.23
N ALA A 59 -2.67 -3.30 -8.13
CA ALA A 59 -1.72 -3.09 -7.04
C ALA A 59 -1.26 -4.41 -6.41
N LEU A 60 -2.17 -5.37 -6.22
CA LEU A 60 -1.87 -6.70 -5.67
C LEU A 60 -1.10 -7.61 -6.63
N ARG A 61 -1.13 -7.33 -7.95
CA ARG A 61 -0.30 -8.05 -8.93
C ARG A 61 1.17 -7.61 -8.95
N GLY A 62 1.54 -6.57 -8.18
CA GLY A 62 2.88 -5.99 -8.22
C GLY A 62 3.12 -5.13 -9.46
N GLU A 63 2.06 -4.76 -10.19
CA GLU A 63 2.15 -3.82 -11.33
C GLU A 63 2.24 -2.36 -10.85
N PHE A 64 2.09 -2.14 -9.54
CA PHE A 64 2.32 -0.86 -8.90
C PHE A 64 3.81 -0.64 -8.61
N THR A 65 4.58 -0.33 -9.65
CA THR A 65 5.89 0.31 -9.46
C THR A 65 5.64 1.78 -9.17
N ALA A 66 5.69 2.17 -7.89
CA ALA A 66 5.72 3.58 -7.51
C ALA A 66 7.04 4.20 -8.00
N ALA A 67 7.04 4.64 -9.26
CA ALA A 67 8.10 5.48 -9.82
C ALA A 67 8.21 6.82 -9.06
#